data_AF-A0AAP4A293-F1
#
_entry.id   AF-A0AAP4A293-F1
#
_cell.length_a   1.000
_cell.length_b   1.000
_cell.length_c   1.000
_cell.angle_alpha   90.00
_cell.angle_beta   90.00
_cell.angle_gamma   90.00
#
_symmetry.space_group_name_H-M   'P 1'
#
loop_
_entity.id
_entity.type
_entity.pdbx_description
1 polymer ?
#
loop_
_entity_poly.entity_id
_entity_poly.type
_entity_poly.pdbx_seq_one_letter_code
_entity_poly.pdbx_strand_id
1 'polypeptide(L)' 'MPVITIEAGKLNKEQKRSLVTELTTSASTIMNVPESAFIVLIKESEKENIGLGGKLLSDR' A
#
# COMPACT_ATOMS: atom_id res chain seq x y z
N MET A 1 6.63 -12.80 -11.34
CA MET A 1 5.81 -11.58 -11.27
C MET A 1 5.38 -11.37 -9.83
N PRO A 2 6.17 -10.64 -9.02
CA PRO A 2 5.82 -10.36 -7.63
C PRO A 2 4.70 -9.31 -7.52
N VAL A 3 3.87 -9.42 -6.49
CA VAL A 3 2.78 -8.50 -6.21
C VAL A 3 2.92 -7.96 -4.79
N ILE A 4 2.89 -6.63 -4.64
CA ILE A 4 2.89 -5.93 -3.35
C ILE A 4 1.49 -5.37 -3.16
N THR A 5 0.77 -5.80 -2.13
CA THR A 5 -0.56 -5.26 -1.78
C THR A 5 -0.46 -4.44 -0.52
N ILE A 6 -0.98 -3.22 -0.57
CA ILE A 6 -1.07 -2.29 0.56
C ILE A 6 -2.53 -2.10 0.88
N GLU A 7 -2.94 -2.45 2.10
CA GLU A 7 -4.26 -2.16 2.63
C GLU A 7 -4.15 -1.05 3.67
N ALA A 8 -4.76 0.10 3.39
CA ALA A 8 -4.60 1.31 4.19
C ALA A 8 -5.88 2.14 4.25
N GLY A 9 -5.90 3.15 5.12
CA GLY A 9 -6.88 4.23 5.02
C GLY A 9 -6.65 5.10 3.78
N LYS A 10 -7.39 6.21 3.66
CA LYS A 10 -7.19 7.17 2.56
C LYS A 10 -5.78 7.75 2.55
N LEU A 11 -5.21 7.79 1.35
CA LEU A 11 -3.90 8.35 1.05
C LEU A 11 -4.03 9.45 0.01
N ASN A 12 -3.20 10.48 0.11
CA ASN A 12 -3.10 11.47 -0.94
C ASN A 12 -2.30 10.92 -2.14
N LYS A 13 -2.35 11.64 -3.28
CA LYS A 13 -1.71 11.19 -4.54
C LYS A 13 -0.19 11.04 -4.42
N GLU A 14 0.46 11.89 -3.62
CA GLU A 14 1.91 11.88 -3.45
C GLU A 14 2.36 10.68 -2.63
N GLN A 15 1.66 10.36 -1.54
CA GLN A 15 1.88 9.16 -0.74
C GLN A 15 1.74 7.89 -1.59
N LYS A 16 0.70 7.79 -2.43
CA LYS A 16 0.52 6.65 -3.34
C LYS A 16 1.70 6.52 -4.31
N ARG A 17 2.18 7.64 -4.85
CA ARG A 17 3.33 7.65 -5.78
C ARG A 17 4.60 7.16 -5.07
N SER A 18 4.90 7.70 -3.89
CA SER A 18 6.05 7.29 -3.09
C SER A 18 5.99 5.80 -2.72
N LEU A 19 4.83 5.30 -2.27
CA LEU A 19 4.63 3.87 -1.99
C LEU A 19 4.91 2.98 -3.20
N VAL A 20 4.40 3.34 -4.38
CA VAL A 20 4.66 2.55 -5.59
C VAL A 20 6.15 2.56 -5.95
N THR A 21 6.81 3.72 -5.93
CA THR A 21 8.22 3.84 -6.30
C THR A 21 9.14 3.14 -5.30
N GLU A 22 9.07 3.53 -4.03
CA GLU A 22 10.04 3.12 -3.02
C GLU A 22 9.94 1.63 -2.68
N LEU A 23 8.72 1.07 -2.64
CA LEU A 23 8.54 -0.36 -2.40
C LEU A 23 8.99 -1.20 -3.60
N THR A 24 8.72 -0.74 -4.83
CA THR A 24 9.19 -1.42 -6.04
C THR A 24 10.72 -1.46 -6.09
N THR A 25 11.39 -0.32 -5.88
CA THR A 25 12.86 -0.23 -5.88
C THR A 25 13.47 -1.10 -4.79
N SER A 26 12.92 -1.07 -3.58
CA SER A 26 13.41 -1.89 -2.46
C SER A 26 13.24 -3.38 -2.76
N ALA A 27 12.06 -3.81 -3.21
CA ALA A 27 11.79 -5.22 -3.49
C ALA A 27 12.59 -5.74 -4.69
N SER A 28 12.71 -4.93 -5.75
CA SER A 28 13.56 -5.20 -6.92
C SER A 28 15.01 -5.47 -6.51
N THR A 29 15.57 -4.60 -5.66
CA THR A 29 16.94 -4.72 -5.16
C THR A 29 17.12 -5.98 -4.31
N ILE A 30 16.22 -6.26 -3.38
CA ILE A 30 16.31 -7.41 -2.47
C ILE A 30 16.14 -8.73 -3.22
N MET A 31 15.19 -8.78 -4.16
CA MET A 31 14.84 -10.02 -4.87
C MET A 31 15.69 -10.25 -6.11
N ASN A 32 16.51 -9.26 -6.52
CA ASN A 32 17.27 -9.27 -7.77
C ASN A 32 16.36 -9.55 -8.99
N VAL A 33 15.23 -8.85 -9.05
CA VAL A 33 14.22 -8.94 -10.11
C VAL A 33 13.99 -7.55 -10.69
N PRO A 34 13.87 -7.37 -12.02
CA PRO A 34 13.62 -6.05 -12.61
C PRO A 34 12.35 -5.38 -12.05
N GLU A 35 12.40 -4.07 -11.82
CA GLU A 35 11.24 -3.29 -11.34
C GLU A 35 9.99 -3.47 -12.22
N SER A 36 10.17 -3.62 -13.53
CA SER A 36 9.09 -3.85 -14.51
C SER A 36 8.31 -5.15 -14.30
N ALA A 37 8.81 -6.08 -13.49
CA ALA A 37 8.13 -7.33 -13.18
C ALA A 37 7.20 -7.24 -11.94
N PHE A 38 7.18 -6.10 -11.25
CA PHE A 38 6.39 -5.89 -10.03
C PHE A 38 5.04 -5.22 -10.32
N ILE A 39 4.04 -5.61 -9.54
CA ILE A 39 2.73 -4.96 -9.49
C ILE A 39 2.51 -4.47 -8.06
N VAL A 40 2.16 -3.18 -7.90
CA VAL A 40 1.78 -2.60 -6.61
C VAL A 40 0.29 -2.27 -6.63
N LEU A 41 -0.45 -2.86 -5.69
CA LEU A 41 -1.89 -2.64 -5.53
C LEU A 41 -2.13 -1.88 -4.22
N ILE A 42 -2.79 -0.73 -4.32
CA ILE A 42 -3.18 0.08 -3.15
C ILE A 42 -4.69 -0.04 -2.99
N LYS A 43 -5.12 -0.65 -1.88
CA LYS A 43 -6.52 -0.77 -1.49
C LYS A 43 -6.80 0.16 -0.32
N GLU A 44 -7.63 1.15 -0.56
CA GLU A 44 -8.01 2.13 0.45
C GLU A 44 -9.37 1.80 1.04
N SER A 45 -9.48 1.92 2.36
CA SER A 45 -10.74 1.83 3.09
C SER A 45 -11.08 3.16 3.74
N GLU A 46 -12.37 3.52 3.72
CA GLU A 46 -12.89 4.63 4.52
C GLU A 46 -12.78 4.29 6.02
N LYS A 47 -12.70 5.31 6.88
CA LYS A 47 -12.58 5.10 8.32
C LYS A 47 -13.74 4.29 8.92
N GLU A 48 -14.94 4.43 8.38
CA GLU A 48 -16.13 3.65 8.78
C GLU A 48 -16.03 2.16 8.45
N ASN A 49 -15.11 1.79 7.54
CA ASN A 49 -14.87 0.41 7.13
C ASN A 49 -13.66 -0.21 7.84
N ILE A 50 -13.04 0.50 8.80
CA ILE A 50 -11.85 0.04 9.52
C ILE A 50 -12.15 -0.02 11.02
N GLY A 51 -12.02 -1.21 11.61
CA GLY A 51 -12.11 -1.42 13.06
C GLY A 51 -10.74 -1.56 13.72
N LEU A 52 -10.54 -0.92 14.87
CA LEU A 52 -9.36 -1.09 15.71
C LEU A 52 -9.76 -1.25 17.18
N GLY A 53 -9.48 -2.43 17.75
CA GLY A 53 -9.81 -2.73 19.16
C GLY A 53 -11.32 -2.73 19.44
N GLY A 54 -12.12 -3.17 18.47
CA GLY A 54 -13.59 -3.24 18.59
C GLY A 54 -14.33 -1.92 18.39
N LYS A 55 -13.65 -0.85 17.96
CA LYS A 55 -14.26 0.45 17.61
C LYS A 55 -13.95 0.81 16.17
N LEU A 56 -14.88 1.47 15.46
CA LEU A 56 -14.58 1.97 14.13
C LEU A 56 -13.59 3.13 14.24
N LEU A 57 -12.73 3.29 13.23
CA LEU A 57 -11.85 4.45 13.16
C LEU A 57 -12.63 5.74 12.90
N SER A 58 -13.87 5.66 12.42
CA SER A 58 -14.80 6.79 12.34
C SER A 58 -15.33 7.25 13.69
N ASP A 59 -15.27 6.41 14.73
CA ASP A 59 -15.75 6.73 16.08
C ASP A 59 -14.70 7.55 16.88
N ARG A 60 -13.53 7.80 16.29
CA ARG A 60 -12.43 8.58 16.85
C ARG A 60 -12.21 9.87 16.06
#